data_AF-A0A2S6AL65-F1
#
_entry.id   AF-A0A2S6AL65-F1
#
_cell.length_a   1.000
_cell.length_b   1.000
_cell.length_c   1.000
_cell.angle_alpha   90.00
_cell.angle_beta   90.00
_cell.angle_gamma   90.00
#
_symmetry.space_group_name_H-M   'P 1'
#
loop_
_entity.id
_entity.type
_entity.pdbx_description
1 polymer ?
#
loop_
_entity_poly.entity_id
_entity_poly.type
_entity_poly.pdbx_seq_one_letter_code
_entity_poly.pdbx_strand_id
1 'polypeptide(L)'
;MAKRVGRFTFFSREETEARGLVPSEEELARADEIFAEFNERRRNAPPEPARSPSLGLGEKWGVDSFIGTEFEGWTRDASGQWYDKDGQPVAHDRDAQ
;
A
#
# COMPACT_ATOMS: atom_id res chain seq x y z
N MET A 1 23.12 28.47 -0.76
CA MET A 1 22.16 29.44 -0.22
C MET A 1 20.80 28.77 -0.22
N ALA A 2 20.23 28.57 0.97
CA ALA A 2 18.99 27.81 1.11
C ALA A 2 17.81 28.46 0.36
N LYS A 3 17.05 27.65 -0.39
CA LYS A 3 15.83 28.08 -1.10
C LYS A 3 14.60 27.73 -0.27
N ARG A 4 13.69 28.68 -0.07
CA ARG A 4 12.42 28.43 0.63
C ARG A 4 11.27 28.32 -0.37
N VAL A 5 10.46 27.26 -0.24
CA VAL A 5 9.22 27.06 -1.02
C VAL A 5 8.10 26.68 -0.06
N GLY A 6 7.15 27.60 0.14
CA GLY A 6 6.12 27.46 1.16
C GLY A 6 6.71 27.27 2.56
N ARG A 7 6.38 26.14 3.20
CA ARG A 7 6.88 25.77 4.53
C ARG A 7 8.23 25.02 4.52
N PHE A 8 8.73 24.66 3.34
CA PHE A 8 9.93 23.83 3.22
C PHE A 8 11.16 24.66 2.87
N THR A 9 12.29 24.29 3.48
CA THR A 9 13.60 24.88 3.21
C THR A 9 14.49 23.83 2.57
N PHE A 10 15.05 24.16 1.41
CA PHE A 10 15.93 23.29 0.63
C PHE A 10 17.35 23.82 0.74
N PHE A 11 18.25 22.98 1.25
CA PHE A 11 19.66 23.28 1.38
C PHE A 11 20.42 22.70 0.19
N SER A 12 21.55 23.31 -0.19
CA SER A 12 22.51 22.61 -1.05
C SER A 12 23.06 21.37 -0.33
N ARG A 13 23.72 20.47 -1.07
CA ARG A 13 24.36 19.29 -0.48
C ARG A 13 25.39 19.68 0.59
N GLU A 14 26.29 20.60 0.28
CA GLU A 14 27.30 21.13 1.22
C GLU A 14 26.65 21.76 2.46
N GLU A 15 25.55 22.48 2.27
CA GLU A 15 24.76 23.08 3.35
C GLU A 15 24.02 22.06 4.22
N THR A 16 23.77 20.86 3.70
CA THR A 16 23.11 19.74 4.39
C THR A 16 24.15 18.96 5.20
N GLU A 17 25.31 18.69 4.58
CA GLU A 17 26.47 18.05 5.23
C GLU A 17 27.01 18.90 6.39
N ALA A 18 27.20 20.21 6.18
CA ALA A 18 27.64 21.13 7.24
C ALA A 18 26.67 21.25 8.42
N ARG A 19 25.38 20.93 8.20
CA ARG A 19 24.35 20.92 9.24
C ARG A 19 24.18 19.55 9.91
N GLY A 20 24.92 18.53 9.49
CA GLY A 20 24.75 17.16 9.99
C GLY A 20 23.38 16.56 9.65
N LEU A 21 22.76 17.01 8.55
CA LEU A 21 21.47 16.51 8.09
C LEU A 21 21.60 15.32 7.13
N VAL A 22 22.84 14.92 6.81
CA VAL A 22 23.14 13.68 6.08
C VAL A 22 23.46 12.61 7.12
N PRO A 23 22.76 11.46 7.13
CA PRO A 23 23.07 10.35 8.04
C PRO A 23 24.50 9.86 7.83
N SER A 24 25.15 9.43 8.90
CA SER A 24 26.46 8.78 8.82
C SER A 24 26.35 7.40 8.18
N GLU A 25 27.49 6.84 7.75
CA GLU A 25 27.53 5.46 7.22
C GLU A 25 27.06 4.42 8.25
N GLU A 26 27.38 4.63 9.53
CA GLU A 26 26.92 3.76 10.63
C GLU A 26 25.39 3.85 10.81
N GLU A 27 24.81 5.05 10.69
CA GLU A 27 23.36 5.24 10.77
C GLU A 27 22.64 4.59 9.59
N LEU A 28 23.21 4.68 8.39
CA LEU A 28 22.70 4.01 7.19
C LEU A 28 22.77 2.49 7.34
N ALA A 29 23.91 1.94 7.79
CA ALA A 29 24.06 0.50 8.01
C ALA A 29 23.04 -0.03 9.03
N ARG A 30 22.81 0.70 10.13
CA ARG A 30 21.79 0.35 11.12
C ARG A 30 20.37 0.41 10.54
N ALA A 31 20.07 1.41 9.69
CA ALA A 31 18.78 1.50 9.03
C ALA A 31 18.55 0.31 8.08
N ASP A 32 19.58 -0.10 7.34
CA ASP A 32 19.52 -1.25 6.44
C ASP A 32 19.20 -2.56 7.20
N GLU A 33 19.81 -2.77 8.36
CA GLU A 33 19.50 -3.93 9.22
C GLU A 33 18.03 -3.94 9.68
N ILE A 34 17.50 -2.78 10.10
CA ILE A 34 16.10 -2.64 10.53
C ILE A 34 15.15 -2.95 9.37
N PHE A 35 15.45 -2.44 8.16
CA PHE A 35 14.61 -2.70 6.99
C PHE A 35 14.73 -4.16 6.52
N ALA A 36 15.90 -4.79 6.63
CA ALA A 36 16.06 -6.20 6.33
C ALA A 36 15.19 -7.06 7.24
N GLU A 37 15.21 -6.80 8.55
CA GLU A 37 14.38 -7.50 9.54
C GLU A 37 12.88 -7.26 9.27
N PHE A 38 12.48 -6.02 9.00
CA PHE A 38 11.08 -5.71 8.65
C PHE A 38 10.63 -6.50 7.42
N ASN A 39 11.47 -6.55 6.37
CA ASN A 39 11.15 -7.27 5.14
C ASN A 39 11.09 -8.78 5.34
N GLU A 40 11.95 -9.34 6.18
CA GLU A 40 11.87 -10.74 6.59
C GLU A 40 10.57 -11.05 7.32
N ARG A 41 10.23 -10.25 8.33
CA ARG A 41 8.95 -10.39 9.08
C ARG A 41 7.75 -10.27 8.15
N ARG A 42 7.76 -9.34 7.20
CA ARG A 42 6.67 -9.19 6.22
C ARG A 42 6.53 -10.40 5.29
N ARG A 43 7.64 -10.97 4.82
CA ARG A 43 7.61 -12.17 3.96
C ARG A 43 7.04 -13.38 4.68
N ASN A 44 7.28 -13.48 5.99
CA ASN A 44 6.85 -14.59 6.83
C ASN A 44 5.54 -14.30 7.59
N ALA A 45 4.97 -13.11 7.43
CA ALA A 45 3.72 -12.77 8.08
C ALA A 45 2.58 -13.59 7.47
N PRO A 46 1.68 -14.15 8.30
CA PRO A 46 0.46 -14.76 7.77
C PRO A 46 -0.34 -13.71 6.99
N PRO A 47 -1.13 -14.12 5.99
CA PRO A 47 -2.05 -13.20 5.33
C PRO A 47 -2.89 -12.50 6.39
N GLU A 48 -3.04 -11.18 6.26
CA GLU A 48 -3.85 -10.44 7.21
C GLU A 48 -5.26 -11.06 7.25
N PRO A 49 -5.82 -11.32 8.44
CA PRO A 49 -7.19 -11.79 8.54
C PRO A 49 -8.09 -10.79 7.81
N ALA A 50 -9.10 -11.29 7.10
CA ALA A 50 -10.09 -10.45 6.44
C ALA A 50 -10.63 -9.44 7.46
N ARG A 51 -10.21 -8.17 7.34
CA ARG A 51 -10.66 -7.12 8.23
C ARG A 51 -12.06 -6.73 7.79
N SER A 52 -12.99 -6.56 8.73
CA SER A 52 -14.21 -5.80 8.46
C SER A 52 -13.79 -4.40 8.00
N PRO A 53 -14.41 -3.83 6.94
CA PRO A 53 -14.00 -2.55 6.38
C PRO A 53 -14.04 -1.50 7.49
N SER A 54 -12.88 -0.91 7.76
CA SER A 54 -12.69 0.12 8.77
C SER A 54 -12.35 1.41 8.05
N LEU A 55 -13.04 2.51 8.39
CA LEU A 55 -12.98 3.81 7.69
C LEU A 55 -11.62 4.56 7.85
N GLY A 56 -10.48 3.87 7.76
CA GLY A 56 -9.14 4.39 7.91
C GLY A 56 -8.42 4.65 6.57
N LEU A 57 -7.49 5.62 6.59
CA LEU A 57 -6.69 6.13 5.46
C LEU A 57 -5.87 5.07 4.67
N GLY A 58 -5.84 3.82 5.12
CA GLY A 58 -5.15 2.70 4.46
C GLY A 58 -6.02 1.88 3.49
N GLU A 59 -7.35 2.01 3.52
CA GLU A 59 -8.26 1.09 2.80
C GLU A 59 -8.64 1.51 1.38
N LYS A 60 -8.25 2.70 0.92
CA LYS A 60 -8.54 3.20 -0.44
C LYS A 60 -7.98 2.35 -1.60
N TRP A 61 -7.17 1.34 -1.31
CA TRP A 61 -6.52 0.47 -2.31
C TRP A 61 -6.85 -1.02 -2.15
N GLY A 62 -7.63 -1.41 -1.13
CA GLY A 62 -7.87 -2.83 -0.79
C GLY A 62 -9.32 -3.23 -0.62
N VAL A 63 -10.25 -2.28 -0.74
CA VAL A 63 -11.69 -2.57 -0.70
C VAL A 63 -12.22 -2.35 -2.11
N ASP A 64 -12.56 -3.44 -2.78
CA ASP A 64 -13.51 -3.43 -3.91
C ASP A 64 -14.87 -3.01 -3.33
N SER A 65 -14.99 -1.74 -2.93
CA SER A 65 -16.21 -1.17 -2.40
C SER A 65 -17.12 -0.85 -3.57
N PHE A 66 -17.78 -1.88 -4.09
CA PHE A 66 -18.85 -1.75 -5.07
C PHE A 66 -20.12 -1.12 -4.47
N ILE A 67 -20.07 -0.67 -3.20
CA ILE A 67 -21.17 0.01 -2.51
C ILE A 67 -21.63 1.22 -3.32
N GLY A 68 -22.91 1.22 -3.72
CA GLY A 68 -23.52 2.25 -4.58
C GLY A 68 -23.34 2.03 -6.08
N THR A 69 -22.77 0.89 -6.50
CA THR A 69 -22.68 0.48 -7.92
C THR A 69 -23.59 -0.71 -8.22
N GLU A 70 -23.79 -1.04 -9.49
CA GLU A 70 -24.55 -2.25 -9.88
C GLU A 70 -23.89 -3.57 -9.43
N PHE A 71 -22.60 -3.51 -9.11
CA PHE A 71 -21.80 -4.65 -8.64
C PHE A 71 -21.81 -4.77 -7.11
N GLU A 72 -22.59 -3.97 -6.40
CA GLU A 72 -22.72 -4.07 -4.95
C GLU A 72 -23.18 -5.48 -4.56
N GLY A 73 -22.44 -6.11 -3.63
CA GLY A 73 -22.72 -7.48 -3.18
C GLY A 73 -22.09 -8.59 -4.04
N TRP A 74 -21.40 -8.25 -5.13
CA TRP A 74 -20.67 -9.24 -5.92
C TRP A 74 -19.45 -9.76 -5.17
N THR A 75 -19.16 -11.05 -5.31
CA THR A 75 -18.04 -11.72 -4.64
C THR A 75 -17.19 -12.52 -5.61
N ARG A 76 -15.92 -12.75 -5.25
CA ARG A 76 -15.00 -13.56 -6.04
C ARG A 76 -14.37 -14.64 -5.17
N ASP A 77 -14.39 -15.88 -5.64
CA ASP A 77 -13.74 -16.99 -4.92
C ASP A 77 -12.23 -17.08 -5.23
N ALA A 78 -11.54 -17.99 -4.54
CA ALA A 78 -10.10 -18.21 -4.68
C ALA A 78 -9.68 -18.75 -6.06
N SER A 79 -10.61 -19.36 -6.81
CA SER A 79 -10.38 -19.82 -8.19
C SER A 79 -10.52 -18.69 -9.21
N GLY A 80 -11.06 -17.55 -8.77
CA GLY A 80 -11.28 -16.37 -9.57
C GLY A 80 -12.67 -16.29 -10.21
N GLN A 81 -13.60 -17.20 -9.89
CA GLN A 81 -14.99 -17.18 -10.31
C GLN A 81 -15.74 -16.04 -9.60
N TRP A 82 -16.55 -15.30 -10.36
CA TRP A 82 -17.39 -14.23 -9.84
C TRP A 82 -18.81 -14.72 -9.56
N TYR A 83 -19.40 -14.20 -8.49
CA TYR A 83 -20.79 -14.43 -8.10
C TYR A 83 -21.48 -13.09 -7.96
N ASP A 84 -22.72 -13.01 -8.44
CA ASP A 84 -23.56 -11.83 -8.23
C ASP A 84 -24.01 -11.72 -6.77
N LYS A 85 -24.76 -10.65 -6.47
CA LYS A 85 -25.32 -10.38 -5.14
C LYS A 85 -26.24 -11.49 -4.60
N ASP A 86 -26.80 -12.32 -5.48
CA ASP A 86 -27.70 -13.42 -5.15
C ASP A 86 -26.95 -14.76 -5.07
N GLY A 87 -25.61 -14.74 -5.19
CA GLY A 87 -24.74 -15.89 -5.11
C GLY A 87 -24.75 -16.75 -6.37
N GLN A 88 -25.27 -16.25 -7.49
CA GLN A 88 -25.25 -16.96 -8.76
C GLN A 88 -23.93 -16.75 -9.47
N PRO A 89 -23.34 -17.81 -10.06
CA PRO A 89 -22.11 -17.68 -10.81
C PRO A 89 -22.33 -16.81 -12.05
N VAL A 90 -21.50 -15.78 -12.21
CA VAL A 90 -21.49 -14.93 -13.40
C VAL A 90 -20.49 -15.53 -14.40
N ALA A 91 -20.98 -15.89 -15.58
CA ALA A 91 -20.09 -16.24 -16.67
C ALA A 91 -19.33 -14.97 -17.09
N HIS A 92 -18.00 -15.00 -17.08
CA HIS A 92 -17.23 -13.97 -17.76
C HIS A 92 -17.42 -14.19 -19.27
N ASP A 93 -17.99 -13.21 -19.97
CA ASP A 93 -18.09 -13.16 -21.44
C ASP A 93 -16.70 -13.01 -22.10
N ARG A 94 -15.74 -13.87 -21.75
CA ARG A 94 -14.48 -13.98 -22.48
C ARG A 94 -14.58 -14.85 -23.73
N ASP A 95 -15.77 -15.39 -24.02
CA ASP A 95 -16.09 -16.16 -25.23
C ASP A 95 -17.32 -15.64 -26.00
N ALA A 96 -17.70 -14.36 -25.80
CA ALA A 96 -18.63 -13.70 -26.71
C ALA A 96 -17.87 -13.22 -27.96
N GLN A 97 -17.63 -14.14 -28.90
CA GLN A 97 -17.39 -13.83 -30.31
C GLN A 97 -18.71 -13.52 -31.02
#